data_AF-A0AAV5VDF5-F1
#
_entry.id   AF-A0AAV5VDF5-F1
#
_cell.length_a   1.000
_cell.length_b   1.000
_cell.length_c   1.000
_cell.angle_alpha   90.00
_cell.angle_beta   90.00
_cell.angle_gamma   90.00
#
_symmetry.space_group_name_H-M   'P 1'
#
loop_
_entity.id
_entity.type
_entity.pdbx_description
1 polymer ?
#
loop_
_entity_poly.entity_id
_entity_poly.type
_entity_poly.pdbx_seq_one_letter_code
_entity_poly.pdbx_strand_id
1 'polypeptide(L)'
;MASSSVVSPERRIELNPFDVDAWNLLLRENHARAIEQARAFYEKLVTQFPNSGRYWKAYIEHELRSKNFENVEALFSRCLVDVLNIDLWKCYVFYVRETKGHLPSFREKMAKTFDFALDKVGLDLQSNSLYTDYIGFLKSVPAVGQYAENQRITAVRKVYQRAIVTPMVNIEKMWEEYQAYEKSVNPTLAEKLIMERNKDFQISRRISRQLEQITRGINRQAVSVPSRGTVTEMKQVELWKKYIHWEKANPMDTEEYGAFARRVIYAYEQALLCLGFYPEIWYEASLFMQKAAQELEIKGDVKQAGSMREEAILVVSSARHPIHPGSTPAGCSKRGMMAKNSSRDQSVDS
;
A
#
# COMPACT_ATOMS: atom_id res chain seq x y z
N MET A 1 49.60 -9.69 17.91
CA MET A 1 48.59 -8.67 17.53
C MET A 1 47.23 -9.33 17.63
N ALA A 2 46.41 -8.92 18.60
CA ALA A 2 45.12 -9.52 18.87
C ALA A 2 44.15 -9.19 17.71
N SER A 3 43.69 -10.22 16.99
CA SER A 3 42.56 -10.09 16.07
C SER A 3 41.31 -9.85 16.92
N SER A 4 40.78 -8.62 16.93
CA SER A 4 39.46 -8.33 17.47
C SER A 4 38.46 -9.29 16.84
N SER A 5 37.94 -10.25 17.63
CA SER A 5 36.97 -11.23 17.15
C SER A 5 35.71 -10.49 16.72
N VAL A 6 35.51 -10.33 15.41
CA VAL A 6 34.27 -9.78 14.88
C VAL A 6 33.16 -10.76 15.28
N VAL A 7 32.29 -10.34 16.21
CA VAL A 7 31.15 -11.14 16.65
C VAL A 7 30.28 -11.43 15.43
N SER A 8 29.96 -12.71 15.20
CA SER A 8 29.15 -13.11 14.04
C SER A 8 27.79 -12.41 14.01
N PRO A 9 27.20 -12.13 12.83
CA PRO A 9 25.90 -11.49 12.74
C PRO A 9 24.79 -12.23 13.49
N GLU A 10 24.81 -13.57 13.51
CA GLU A 10 23.86 -14.38 14.28
C GLU A 10 23.95 -14.09 15.78
N ARG A 11 25.18 -14.00 16.30
CA ARG A 11 25.40 -13.74 17.72
C ARG A 11 25.01 -12.32 18.10
N ARG A 12 25.17 -11.35 17.18
CA ARG A 12 24.68 -9.97 17.36
C ARG A 12 23.16 -9.92 17.48
N ILE A 13 22.42 -10.71 16.70
CA ILE A 13 20.95 -10.79 16.77
C ILE A 13 20.48 -11.49 18.05
N GLU A 14 21.19 -12.52 18.51
CA GLU A 14 20.89 -13.16 19.80
C GLU A 14 21.04 -12.19 20.99
N LEU A 15 22.06 -11.32 20.95
CA LEU A 15 22.30 -10.32 21.98
C LEU A 15 21.36 -9.12 21.84
N ASN A 16 21.04 -8.72 20.60
CA ASN A 16 20.15 -7.63 20.28
C ASN A 16 19.25 -8.00 19.08
N PRO A 17 18.03 -8.49 19.33
CA PRO A 17 17.09 -8.88 18.27
C PRO A 17 16.76 -7.77 17.28
N PHE A 18 16.99 -6.51 17.64
CA PHE A 18 16.74 -5.33 16.81
C PHE A 18 18.01 -4.75 16.19
N ASP A 19 19.11 -5.52 16.09
CA ASP A 19 20.31 -5.13 15.33
C ASP A 19 20.03 -5.23 13.81
N VAL A 20 19.47 -4.14 13.27
CA VAL A 20 19.08 -4.02 11.85
C VAL A 20 20.27 -4.23 10.91
N ASP A 21 21.48 -3.85 11.29
CA ASP A 21 22.66 -4.04 10.44
C ASP A 21 23.04 -5.51 10.34
N ALA A 22 23.01 -6.24 11.47
CA ALA A 22 23.24 -7.69 11.48
C ALA A 22 22.19 -8.43 10.63
N TRP A 23 20.92 -8.07 10.76
CA TRP A 23 19.85 -8.64 9.91
C TRP A 23 20.05 -8.35 8.43
N ASN A 24 20.48 -7.13 8.06
CA ASN A 24 20.75 -6.78 6.66
C ASN A 24 21.97 -7.54 6.09
N LEU A 25 22.99 -7.82 6.90
CA LEU A 25 24.12 -8.65 6.50
C LEU A 25 23.65 -10.09 6.20
N LEU A 26 22.93 -10.70 7.13
CA LEU A 26 22.38 -12.05 6.94
C LEU A 26 21.39 -12.13 5.78
N LEU A 27 20.61 -11.08 5.55
CA LEU A 27 19.71 -11.02 4.40
C LEU A 27 20.48 -11.11 3.08
N ARG A 28 21.61 -10.40 2.95
CA ARG A 28 22.46 -10.46 1.74
C ARG A 28 23.06 -11.85 1.55
N GLU A 29 23.55 -12.46 2.62
CA GLU A 29 24.14 -13.80 2.58
C GLU A 29 23.11 -14.87 2.20
N ASN A 30 21.91 -14.82 2.80
CA ASN A 30 20.84 -15.79 2.51
C ASN A 30 20.19 -15.56 1.15
N HIS A 31 20.24 -14.35 0.61
CA HIS A 31 19.70 -14.07 -0.73
C HIS A 31 20.45 -14.80 -1.86
N ALA A 32 21.73 -15.13 -1.63
CA ALA A 32 22.56 -15.89 -2.58
C ALA A 32 22.37 -17.41 -2.46
N ARG A 33 21.72 -17.89 -1.40
CA ARG A 33 21.45 -19.32 -1.16
C ARG A 33 20.15 -19.74 -1.83
N ALA A 34 19.97 -21.06 -1.98
CA ALA A 34 18.69 -21.62 -2.42
C ALA A 34 17.58 -21.31 -1.41
N ILE A 35 16.36 -21.10 -1.91
CA ILE A 35 15.22 -20.65 -1.10
C ILE A 35 14.86 -21.65 0.01
N GLU A 36 15.06 -22.94 -0.23
CA GLU A 36 14.81 -24.02 0.72
C GLU A 36 15.65 -23.87 2.00
N GLN A 37 16.88 -23.36 1.86
CA GLN A 37 17.78 -23.12 2.99
C GLN A 37 17.54 -21.76 3.64
N ALA A 38 17.09 -20.78 2.86
CA ALA A 38 16.87 -19.42 3.31
C ALA A 38 15.49 -19.21 3.98
N ARG A 39 14.51 -20.09 3.75
CA ARG A 39 13.12 -19.93 4.23
C ARG A 39 13.04 -19.76 5.76
N ALA A 40 13.77 -20.58 6.51
CA ALA A 40 13.81 -20.48 7.97
C ALA A 40 14.35 -19.14 8.46
N PHE A 41 15.32 -18.55 7.73
CA PHE A 41 15.82 -17.22 8.03
C PHE A 41 14.76 -16.15 7.71
N TYR A 42 14.12 -16.21 6.55
CA TYR A 42 13.08 -15.26 6.18
C TYR A 42 11.90 -15.26 7.15
N GLU A 43 11.44 -16.43 7.58
CA GLU A 43 10.36 -16.53 8.58
C GLU A 43 10.74 -15.86 9.90
N LYS A 44 11.99 -16.04 10.38
CA LYS A 44 12.48 -15.31 11.55
C LYS A 44 12.53 -13.80 11.31
N LEU A 45 12.99 -13.37 10.13
CA LEU A 45 13.11 -11.96 9.77
C LEU A 45 11.75 -11.25 9.75
N VAL A 46 10.76 -11.83 9.06
CA VAL A 46 9.42 -11.23 8.96
C VAL A 46 8.61 -11.35 10.25
N THR A 47 8.93 -12.34 11.10
CA THR A 47 8.35 -12.43 12.45
C THR A 47 8.92 -11.35 13.37
N GLN A 48 10.22 -11.06 13.27
CA GLN A 48 10.87 -10.00 14.04
C GLN A 48 10.43 -8.60 13.60
N PHE A 49 10.18 -8.42 12.30
CA PHE A 49 9.83 -7.13 11.70
C PHE A 49 8.57 -7.24 10.81
N PRO A 50 7.39 -7.48 11.41
CA PRO A 50 6.16 -7.77 10.68
C PRO A 50 5.65 -6.59 9.85
N ASN A 51 5.99 -5.36 10.21
CA ASN A 51 5.60 -4.15 9.48
C ASN A 51 6.61 -3.72 8.38
N SER A 52 7.71 -4.46 8.20
CA SER A 52 8.71 -4.12 7.19
C SER A 52 8.33 -4.64 5.81
N GLY A 53 7.69 -3.79 5.00
CA GLY A 53 7.37 -4.12 3.60
C GLY A 53 8.60 -4.50 2.77
N ARG A 54 9.78 -3.93 3.08
CA ARG A 54 11.06 -4.27 2.45
C ARG A 54 11.46 -5.74 2.69
N TYR A 55 11.33 -6.24 3.91
CA TYR A 55 11.69 -7.62 4.23
C TYR A 55 10.67 -8.62 3.70
N TRP A 56 9.38 -8.30 3.78
CA TRP A 56 8.34 -9.10 3.11
C TRP A 56 8.59 -9.20 1.61
N LYS A 57 8.85 -8.07 0.95
CA LYS A 57 9.16 -8.02 -0.48
C LYS A 57 10.40 -8.87 -0.80
N ALA A 58 11.48 -8.76 -0.03
CA ALA A 58 12.70 -9.53 -0.27
C ALA A 58 12.48 -11.05 -0.18
N TYR A 59 11.61 -11.50 0.74
CA TYR A 59 11.23 -12.91 0.84
C TYR A 59 10.37 -13.35 -0.34
N ILE A 60 9.34 -12.58 -0.66
CA ILE A 60 8.42 -12.85 -1.78
C ILE A 60 9.17 -12.90 -3.11
N GLU A 61 10.06 -11.94 -3.37
CA GLU A 61 10.87 -11.91 -4.59
C GLU A 61 11.79 -13.14 -4.70
N HIS A 62 12.28 -13.68 -3.58
CA HIS A 62 13.11 -14.89 -3.60
C HIS A 62 12.27 -16.14 -3.94
N GLU A 63 11.08 -16.29 -3.34
CA GLU A 63 10.15 -17.37 -3.69
C GLU A 63 9.65 -17.25 -5.16
N LEU A 64 9.44 -16.01 -5.65
CA LEU A 64 9.08 -15.74 -7.04
C LEU A 64 10.17 -16.17 -8.03
N ARG A 65 11.45 -15.87 -7.76
CA ARG A 65 12.57 -16.33 -8.60
C ARG A 65 12.61 -17.85 -8.73
N SER A 66 12.22 -18.54 -7.67
CA SER A 66 12.17 -20.00 -7.61
C SER A 66 10.86 -20.58 -8.15
N LYS A 67 9.93 -19.72 -8.60
CA LYS A 67 8.59 -20.08 -9.12
C LYS A 67 7.69 -20.84 -8.12
N ASN A 68 7.90 -20.64 -6.83
CA ASN A 68 7.10 -21.25 -5.77
C ASN A 68 5.82 -20.45 -5.51
N PHE A 69 4.89 -20.46 -6.47
CA PHE A 69 3.73 -19.56 -6.45
C PHE A 69 2.75 -19.81 -5.29
N GLU A 70 2.61 -21.04 -4.81
CA GLU A 70 1.76 -21.35 -3.64
C GLU A 70 2.26 -20.64 -2.37
N ASN A 71 3.58 -20.68 -2.14
CA ASN A 71 4.20 -19.98 -1.02
C ASN A 71 4.03 -18.47 -1.17
N VAL A 72 4.18 -17.94 -2.39
CA VAL A 72 3.98 -16.51 -2.67
C VAL A 72 2.56 -16.07 -2.32
N GLU A 73 1.53 -16.85 -2.68
CA GLU A 73 0.14 -16.55 -2.29
C GLU A 73 -0.06 -16.57 -0.78
N ALA A 74 0.53 -17.57 -0.10
CA ALA A 74 0.49 -17.64 1.36
C ALA A 74 1.16 -16.42 2.01
N LEU A 75 2.30 -15.96 1.49
CA LEU A 75 2.99 -14.76 1.99
C LEU A 75 2.17 -13.50 1.79
N PHE A 76 1.61 -13.27 0.59
CA PHE A 76 0.73 -12.12 0.36
C PHE A 76 -0.50 -12.14 1.28
N SER A 77 -1.09 -13.31 1.53
CA SER A 77 -2.23 -13.43 2.45
C SER A 77 -1.90 -13.04 3.90
N ARG A 78 -0.64 -13.16 4.31
CA ARG A 78 -0.17 -12.84 5.67
C ARG A 78 0.14 -11.37 5.87
N CYS A 79 0.60 -10.65 4.84
CA CYS A 79 1.19 -9.32 5.03
C CYS A 79 0.50 -8.19 4.24
N LEU A 80 -0.19 -8.48 3.13
CA LEU A 80 -0.53 -7.46 2.14
C LEU A 80 -1.46 -6.37 2.69
N VAL A 81 -2.48 -6.75 3.46
CA VAL A 81 -3.47 -5.81 4.02
C VAL A 81 -2.95 -5.03 5.23
N ASP A 82 -2.01 -5.60 5.99
CA ASP A 82 -1.46 -4.98 7.19
C ASP A 82 -0.24 -4.10 6.89
N VAL A 83 0.43 -4.33 5.76
CA VAL A 83 1.66 -3.63 5.36
C VAL A 83 1.41 -2.78 4.12
N LEU A 84 1.01 -1.52 4.33
CA LEU A 84 0.73 -0.55 3.25
C LEU A 84 2.00 0.04 2.62
N ASN A 85 2.96 -0.81 2.25
CA ASN A 85 4.19 -0.40 1.59
C ASN A 85 4.04 -0.43 0.06
N ILE A 86 4.24 0.72 -0.60
CA ILE A 86 4.03 0.87 -2.04
C ILE A 86 4.81 -0.14 -2.90
N ASP A 87 6.03 -0.50 -2.51
CA ASP A 87 6.86 -1.44 -3.28
C ASP A 87 6.38 -2.89 -3.15
N LEU A 88 5.84 -3.25 -1.98
CA LEU A 88 5.20 -4.55 -1.75
C LEU A 88 3.92 -4.68 -2.59
N TRP A 89 3.10 -3.64 -2.66
CA TRP A 89 1.90 -3.63 -3.49
C TRP A 89 2.20 -3.66 -4.99
N LYS A 90 3.26 -2.97 -5.45
CA LYS A 90 3.77 -3.13 -6.83
C LYS A 90 4.23 -4.55 -7.12
N CYS A 91 4.91 -5.20 -6.16
CA CYS A 91 5.29 -6.61 -6.26
C CYS A 91 4.06 -7.53 -6.39
N TYR A 92 3.00 -7.26 -5.62
CA TYR A 92 1.73 -8.01 -5.72
C TYR A 92 1.07 -7.88 -7.10
N VAL A 93 0.95 -6.65 -7.61
CA VAL A 93 0.40 -6.40 -8.96
C VAL A 93 1.23 -7.12 -10.02
N PHE A 94 2.56 -7.06 -9.92
CA PHE A 94 3.47 -7.79 -10.80
C PHE A 94 3.25 -9.31 -10.73
N TYR A 95 3.15 -9.88 -9.52
CA TYR A 95 2.87 -11.30 -9.34
C TYR A 95 1.58 -11.75 -10.04
N VAL A 96 0.49 -11.00 -9.89
CA VAL A 96 -0.80 -11.34 -10.52
C VAL A 96 -0.68 -11.28 -12.05
N ARG A 97 0.02 -10.27 -12.58
CA ARG A 97 0.27 -10.11 -14.01
C ARG A 97 1.00 -11.33 -14.59
N GLU A 98 2.11 -11.73 -13.97
CA GLU A 98 2.96 -12.82 -14.46
C GLU A 98 2.30 -14.19 -14.32
N THR A 99 1.64 -14.46 -13.19
CA THR A 99 1.17 -15.82 -12.89
C THR A 99 -0.23 -16.11 -13.38
N LYS A 100 -1.09 -15.10 -13.51
CA LYS A 100 -2.50 -15.30 -13.86
C LYS A 100 -2.81 -14.90 -15.30
N GLY A 101 -1.81 -14.47 -16.08
CA GLY A 101 -1.97 -14.01 -17.48
C GLY A 101 -2.62 -15.02 -18.43
N HIS A 102 -2.47 -16.32 -18.17
CA HIS A 102 -3.04 -17.40 -18.98
C HIS A 102 -4.53 -17.67 -18.70
N LEU A 103 -5.10 -17.13 -17.62
CA LEU A 103 -6.48 -17.39 -17.25
C LEU A 103 -7.45 -16.64 -18.18
N PRO A 104 -8.57 -17.25 -18.62
CA PRO A 104 -9.61 -16.55 -19.38
C PRO A 104 -10.18 -15.34 -18.64
N SER A 105 -10.27 -15.42 -17.31
CA SER A 105 -10.72 -14.35 -16.42
C SER A 105 -9.61 -13.36 -16.01
N PHE A 106 -8.41 -13.46 -16.62
CA PHE A 106 -7.26 -12.62 -16.27
C PHE A 106 -7.59 -11.14 -16.28
N ARG A 107 -8.31 -10.66 -17.29
CA ARG A 107 -8.60 -9.23 -17.43
C ARG A 107 -9.42 -8.68 -16.28
N GLU A 108 -10.48 -9.39 -15.90
CA GLU A 108 -11.33 -9.04 -14.77
C GLU A 108 -10.54 -9.10 -13.45
N LYS A 109 -9.75 -10.18 -13.28
CA LYS A 109 -8.92 -10.36 -12.08
C LYS A 109 -7.86 -9.27 -11.95
N MET A 110 -7.22 -8.88 -13.05
CA MET A 110 -6.20 -7.85 -13.08
C MET A 110 -6.78 -6.46 -12.82
N ALA A 111 -7.94 -6.13 -13.40
CA ALA A 111 -8.65 -4.88 -13.09
C ALA A 111 -9.00 -4.78 -11.60
N LYS A 112 -9.58 -5.84 -11.03
CA LYS A 112 -9.86 -5.92 -9.57
C LYS A 112 -8.60 -5.78 -8.72
N THR A 113 -7.48 -6.33 -9.18
CA THR A 113 -6.18 -6.23 -8.49
C THR A 113 -5.68 -4.79 -8.47
N PHE A 114 -5.78 -4.08 -9.59
CA PHE A 114 -5.42 -2.66 -9.66
C PHE A 114 -6.35 -1.79 -8.83
N ASP A 115 -7.67 -1.99 -8.92
CA ASP A 115 -8.64 -1.25 -8.11
C ASP A 115 -8.34 -1.43 -6.61
N PHE A 116 -8.09 -2.67 -6.18
CA PHE A 116 -7.73 -2.98 -4.80
C PHE A 116 -6.42 -2.32 -4.36
N ALA A 117 -5.38 -2.34 -5.21
CA ALA A 117 -4.12 -1.68 -4.94
C ALA A 117 -4.28 -0.15 -4.82
N LEU A 118 -5.05 0.47 -5.71
CA LEU A 118 -5.30 1.92 -5.66
C LEU A 118 -6.15 2.32 -4.46
N ASP A 119 -7.06 1.46 -4.00
CA ASP A 119 -7.85 1.71 -2.80
C ASP A 119 -7.01 1.65 -1.52
N LYS A 120 -5.97 0.83 -1.49
CA LYS A 120 -5.09 0.68 -0.31
C LYS A 120 -3.87 1.60 -0.31
N VAL A 121 -3.19 1.75 -1.45
CA VAL A 121 -1.93 2.54 -1.57
C VAL A 121 -1.97 3.59 -2.68
N GLY A 122 -3.15 3.89 -3.25
CA GLY A 122 -3.27 4.90 -4.30
C GLY A 122 -2.97 6.32 -3.81
N LEU A 123 -3.12 6.60 -2.50
CA LEU A 123 -2.78 7.88 -1.88
C LEU A 123 -1.28 8.08 -1.65
N ASP A 124 -0.45 7.06 -1.93
CA ASP A 124 0.99 7.17 -1.75
C ASP A 124 1.60 8.24 -2.66
N LEU A 125 2.54 9.02 -2.14
CA LEU A 125 3.33 9.95 -2.94
C LEU A 125 4.01 9.28 -4.16
N GLN A 126 4.36 7.99 -4.06
CA GLN A 126 5.01 7.19 -5.11
C GLN A 126 4.05 6.25 -5.88
N SER A 127 2.73 6.50 -5.80
CA SER A 127 1.70 5.68 -6.46
C SER A 127 1.60 5.89 -7.98
N ASN A 128 2.25 6.93 -8.53
CA ASN A 128 2.17 7.29 -9.95
C ASN A 128 2.35 6.09 -10.91
N SER A 129 3.32 5.22 -10.67
CA SER A 129 3.55 4.07 -11.56
C SER A 129 2.40 3.05 -11.53
N LEU A 130 1.69 2.89 -10.41
CA LEU A 130 0.50 2.03 -10.34
C LEU A 130 -0.62 2.57 -11.24
N TYR A 131 -0.83 3.88 -11.23
CA TYR A 131 -1.80 4.53 -12.12
C TYR A 131 -1.40 4.35 -13.59
N THR A 132 -0.14 4.63 -13.95
CA THR A 132 0.36 4.45 -15.31
C THR A 132 0.21 3.00 -15.77
N ASP A 133 0.57 2.03 -14.94
CA ASP A 133 0.45 0.61 -15.25
C ASP A 133 -1.01 0.18 -15.44
N TYR A 134 -1.93 0.68 -14.62
CA TYR A 134 -3.34 0.37 -14.74
C TYR A 134 -3.95 0.97 -16.02
N ILE A 135 -3.63 2.24 -16.30
CA ILE A 135 -4.06 2.92 -17.52
C ILE A 135 -3.53 2.18 -18.76
N GLY A 136 -2.24 1.80 -18.76
CA GLY A 136 -1.63 1.02 -19.82
C GLY A 136 -2.32 -0.33 -20.02
N PHE A 137 -2.63 -1.04 -18.92
CA PHE A 137 -3.39 -2.27 -18.96
C PHE A 137 -4.78 -2.07 -19.58
N LEU A 138 -5.56 -1.09 -19.13
CA LEU A 138 -6.91 -0.82 -19.67
C LEU A 138 -6.88 -0.46 -21.16
N LYS A 139 -5.90 0.33 -21.61
CA LYS A 139 -5.71 0.66 -23.03
C LYS A 139 -5.38 -0.57 -23.87
N SER A 140 -4.63 -1.53 -23.31
CA SER A 140 -4.24 -2.78 -23.99
C SER A 140 -5.40 -3.78 -24.15
N VAL A 141 -6.50 -3.62 -23.41
CA VAL A 141 -7.65 -4.53 -23.50
C VAL A 141 -8.28 -4.42 -24.90
N PRO A 142 -8.37 -5.53 -25.67
CA PRO A 142 -9.06 -5.56 -26.93
C PRO A 142 -10.53 -5.20 -26.75
N ALA A 143 -11.00 -4.23 -27.54
CA ALA A 143 -12.38 -3.81 -27.59
C ALA A 143 -12.80 -3.84 -29.06
N VAL A 144 -13.83 -4.63 -29.39
CA VAL A 144 -14.34 -4.78 -30.76
C VAL A 144 -15.75 -4.23 -30.81
N GLY A 145 -15.96 -3.27 -31.70
CA GLY A 145 -17.23 -2.57 -31.86
C GLY A 145 -17.38 -1.38 -30.92
N GLN A 146 -18.26 -0.46 -31.32
CA GLN A 146 -18.42 0.86 -30.71
C GLN A 146 -18.77 0.80 -29.22
N TYR A 147 -19.60 -0.16 -28.79
CA TYR A 147 -19.98 -0.31 -27.39
C TYR A 147 -18.80 -0.68 -26.49
N ALA A 148 -18.00 -1.68 -26.90
CA ALA A 148 -16.83 -2.12 -26.14
C ALA A 148 -15.75 -1.02 -26.09
N GLU A 149 -15.56 -0.28 -27.20
CA GLU A 149 -14.63 0.85 -27.23
C GLU A 149 -15.05 1.96 -26.27
N ASN A 150 -16.34 2.30 -26.21
CA ASN A 150 -16.88 3.28 -25.27
C ASN A 150 -16.72 2.85 -23.81
N GLN A 151 -16.87 1.55 -23.51
CA GLN A 151 -16.59 1.02 -22.17
C GLN A 151 -15.11 1.19 -21.79
N ARG A 152 -14.18 0.82 -22.70
CA ARG A 152 -12.74 1.03 -22.49
C ARG A 152 -12.42 2.50 -22.28
N ILE A 153 -13.00 3.37 -23.09
CA ILE A 153 -12.82 4.82 -22.99
C ILE A 153 -13.23 5.33 -21.60
N THR A 154 -14.40 4.90 -21.13
CA THR A 154 -14.95 5.26 -19.82
C THR A 154 -14.09 4.75 -18.68
N ALA A 155 -13.62 3.50 -18.76
CA ALA A 155 -12.74 2.90 -17.75
C ALA A 155 -11.39 3.63 -17.65
N VAL A 156 -10.72 3.89 -18.78
CA VAL A 156 -9.45 4.63 -18.81
C VAL A 156 -9.63 6.04 -18.26
N ARG A 157 -10.70 6.74 -18.68
CA ARG A 157 -11.03 8.08 -18.18
C ARG A 157 -11.22 8.11 -16.67
N LYS A 158 -11.93 7.13 -16.11
CA LYS A 158 -12.16 7.02 -14.67
C LYS A 158 -10.84 6.97 -13.89
N VAL A 159 -9.87 6.20 -14.38
CA VAL A 159 -8.56 6.08 -13.71
C VAL A 159 -7.74 7.35 -13.84
N TYR A 160 -7.70 7.98 -15.03
CA TYR A 160 -7.05 9.29 -15.18
C TYR A 160 -7.65 10.34 -14.25
N GLN A 161 -8.99 10.44 -14.20
CA GLN A 161 -9.68 11.42 -13.36
C GLN A 161 -9.40 11.19 -11.87
N ARG A 162 -9.24 9.94 -11.42
CA ARG A 162 -8.78 9.63 -10.05
C ARG A 162 -7.32 10.04 -9.83
N ALA A 163 -6.44 9.79 -10.81
CA ALA A 163 -5.02 10.09 -10.71
C ALA A 163 -4.73 11.60 -10.60
N ILE A 164 -5.38 12.43 -11.43
CA ILE A 164 -5.14 13.88 -11.49
C ILE A 164 -5.64 14.64 -10.26
N VAL A 165 -6.49 14.01 -9.43
CA VAL A 165 -6.96 14.55 -8.15
C VAL A 165 -6.23 13.97 -6.94
N THR A 166 -5.25 13.09 -7.17
CA THR A 166 -4.46 12.45 -6.11
C THR A 166 -3.07 13.08 -6.05
N PRO A 167 -2.72 13.79 -4.96
CA PRO A 167 -1.38 14.37 -4.82
C PRO A 167 -0.27 13.30 -4.83
N MET A 168 0.55 13.29 -5.87
CA MET A 168 1.63 12.30 -6.08
C MET A 168 2.77 12.89 -6.92
N VAL A 169 3.94 12.24 -6.93
CA VAL A 169 5.04 12.66 -7.82
C VAL A 169 4.64 12.51 -9.29
N ASN A 170 5.20 13.38 -10.13
CA ASN A 170 4.95 13.39 -11.59
C ASN A 170 3.46 13.59 -11.98
N ILE A 171 2.66 14.23 -11.13
CA ILE A 171 1.25 14.53 -11.43
C ILE A 171 1.09 15.41 -12.68
N GLU A 172 2.05 16.30 -12.98
CA GLU A 172 2.06 17.08 -14.22
C GLU A 172 2.11 16.19 -15.47
N LYS A 173 2.96 15.16 -15.47
CA LYS A 173 3.03 14.20 -16.58
C LYS A 173 1.72 13.43 -16.74
N MET A 174 1.11 13.03 -15.63
CA MET A 174 -0.21 12.37 -15.64
C MET A 174 -1.29 13.25 -16.28
N TRP A 175 -1.25 14.56 -16.01
CA TRP A 175 -2.15 15.54 -16.61
C TRP A 175 -1.91 15.72 -18.10
N GLU A 176 -0.66 15.85 -18.54
CA GLU A 176 -0.30 15.93 -19.96
C GLU A 176 -0.80 14.69 -20.74
N GLU A 177 -0.61 13.50 -20.18
CA GLU A 177 -1.10 12.25 -20.77
C GLU A 177 -2.64 12.18 -20.81
N TYR A 178 -3.34 12.68 -19.79
CA TYR A 178 -4.80 12.78 -19.80
C TYR A 178 -5.30 13.74 -20.89
N GLN A 179 -4.67 14.91 -21.04
CA GLN A 179 -5.04 15.88 -22.08
C GLN A 179 -4.82 15.30 -23.48
N ALA A 180 -3.69 14.63 -23.70
CA ALA A 180 -3.41 13.94 -24.97
C ALA A 180 -4.43 12.82 -25.24
N TYR A 181 -4.80 12.07 -24.19
CA TYR A 181 -5.78 10.99 -24.29
C TYR A 181 -7.18 11.52 -24.67
N GLU A 182 -7.72 12.53 -23.99
CA GLU A 182 -9.05 13.07 -24.33
C GLU A 182 -9.09 13.64 -25.76
N LYS A 183 -8.02 14.33 -26.18
CA LYS A 183 -7.89 14.82 -27.57
C LYS A 183 -7.87 13.68 -28.58
N SER A 184 -7.23 12.55 -28.26
CA SER A 184 -7.18 11.38 -29.15
C SER A 184 -8.52 10.66 -29.27
N VAL A 185 -9.36 10.72 -28.22
CA VAL A 185 -10.67 10.05 -28.18
C VAL A 185 -11.74 10.89 -28.89
N ASN A 186 -11.85 12.17 -28.54
CA ASN A 186 -12.82 13.08 -29.15
C ASN A 186 -12.29 14.53 -29.09
N PRO A 187 -11.66 15.02 -30.17
CA PRO A 187 -11.11 16.38 -30.21
C PRO A 187 -12.15 17.47 -29.89
N THR A 188 -13.39 17.29 -30.32
CA THR A 188 -14.48 18.26 -30.15
C THR A 188 -14.91 18.39 -28.68
N LEU A 189 -14.95 17.28 -27.94
CA LEU A 189 -15.33 17.30 -26.52
C LEU A 189 -14.15 17.47 -25.57
N ALA A 190 -12.92 17.23 -26.04
CA ALA A 190 -11.72 17.21 -25.20
C ALA A 190 -11.52 18.52 -24.43
N GLU A 191 -11.66 19.68 -25.07
CA GLU A 191 -11.44 20.98 -24.43
C GLU A 191 -12.37 21.18 -23.23
N LYS A 192 -13.65 20.85 -23.38
CA LYS A 192 -14.64 20.93 -22.31
C LYS A 192 -14.28 20.00 -21.15
N LEU A 193 -14.00 18.72 -21.44
CA LEU A 193 -13.67 17.71 -20.42
C LEU A 193 -12.37 18.02 -19.66
N ILE A 194 -11.39 18.61 -20.35
CA ILE A 194 -10.13 19.06 -19.74
C ILE A 194 -10.39 20.29 -18.87
N MET A 195 -11.16 21.26 -19.35
CA MET A 195 -11.48 22.48 -18.60
C MET A 195 -12.23 22.16 -17.30
N GLU A 196 -13.19 21.23 -17.33
CA GLU A 196 -13.95 20.79 -16.16
C GLU A 196 -13.07 20.22 -15.04
N ARG A 197 -11.93 19.60 -15.37
CA ARG A 197 -11.00 18.99 -14.40
C ARG A 197 -9.81 19.85 -14.04
N ASN A 198 -9.57 20.96 -14.74
CA ASN A 198 -8.36 21.76 -14.56
C ASN A 198 -8.26 22.34 -13.14
N LYS A 199 -9.37 22.79 -12.54
CA LYS A 199 -9.38 23.33 -11.17
C LYS A 199 -8.87 22.30 -10.15
N ASP A 200 -9.43 21.08 -10.19
CA ASP A 200 -9.07 20.00 -9.27
C ASP A 200 -7.60 19.57 -9.45
N PHE A 201 -7.13 19.54 -10.71
CA PHE A 201 -5.73 19.29 -11.02
C PHE A 201 -4.80 20.37 -10.45
N GLN A 202 -5.11 21.67 -10.60
CA GLN A 202 -4.26 22.74 -10.06
C GLN A 202 -4.13 22.66 -8.53
N ILE A 203 -5.22 22.31 -7.84
CA ILE A 203 -5.20 22.06 -6.39
C ILE A 203 -4.26 20.89 -6.10
N SER A 204 -4.46 19.74 -6.75
CA SER A 204 -3.68 18.53 -6.50
C SER A 204 -2.20 18.70 -6.83
N ARG A 205 -1.88 19.46 -7.88
CA ARG A 205 -0.50 19.85 -8.24
C ARG A 205 0.16 20.69 -7.15
N ARG A 206 -0.53 21.71 -6.62
CA ARG A 206 -0.02 22.52 -5.51
C ARG A 206 0.23 21.66 -4.27
N ILE A 207 -0.72 20.79 -3.93
CA ILE A 207 -0.62 19.92 -2.75
C ILE A 207 0.46 18.85 -2.93
N SER A 208 0.69 18.35 -4.15
CA SER A 208 1.79 17.39 -4.42
C SER A 208 3.15 18.00 -4.07
N ARG A 209 3.40 19.25 -4.47
CA ARG A 209 4.66 19.95 -4.15
C ARG A 209 4.84 20.18 -2.65
N GLN A 210 3.76 20.55 -1.96
CA GLN A 210 3.79 20.70 -0.50
C GLN A 210 4.02 19.36 0.20
N LEU A 211 3.40 18.28 -0.30
CA LEU A 211 3.57 16.93 0.20
C LEU A 211 5.02 16.44 0.03
N GLU A 212 5.65 16.70 -1.11
CA GLU A 212 7.08 16.43 -1.32
C GLU A 212 7.95 17.22 -0.33
N GLN A 213 7.61 18.48 -0.06
CA GLN A 213 8.36 19.31 0.87
C GLN A 213 8.21 18.85 2.32
N ILE A 214 6.99 18.54 2.77
CA ILE A 214 6.71 18.16 4.16
C ILE A 214 7.25 16.76 4.50
N THR A 215 7.30 15.87 3.50
CA THR A 215 7.85 14.50 3.65
C THR A 215 9.36 14.43 3.38
N ARG A 216 9.99 15.55 3.02
CA ARG A 216 11.43 15.59 2.74
C ARG A 216 12.23 15.19 3.97
N GLY A 217 13.08 14.16 3.80
CA GLY A 217 13.96 13.65 4.85
C GLY A 217 13.33 12.57 5.74
N ILE A 218 12.05 12.24 5.54
CA ILE A 218 11.44 11.07 6.16
C ILE A 218 12.02 9.80 5.54
N ASN A 219 12.54 8.89 6.38
CA ASN A 219 12.96 7.57 5.94
C ASN A 219 11.77 6.59 5.95
N ARG A 220 11.11 6.46 4.81
CA ARG A 220 9.95 5.57 4.62
C ARG A 220 10.30 4.07 4.52
N GLN A 221 11.60 3.75 4.51
CA GLN A 221 12.13 2.39 4.43
C GLN A 221 12.78 1.97 5.75
N ALA A 222 12.65 2.80 6.81
CA ALA A 222 13.13 2.47 8.13
C ALA A 222 12.40 1.24 8.66
N VAL A 223 13.15 0.34 9.27
CA VAL A 223 12.61 -0.80 9.98
C VAL A 223 12.19 -0.34 11.36
N SER A 224 11.00 -0.77 11.80
CA SER A 224 10.54 -0.40 13.14
C SER A 224 11.34 -1.11 14.22
N VAL A 225 11.85 -0.34 15.17
CA VAL A 225 12.62 -0.80 16.32
C VAL A 225 12.16 -0.05 17.58
N PRO A 226 12.31 -0.64 18.78
CA PRO A 226 12.12 0.07 20.03
C PRO A 226 13.02 1.30 20.13
N SER A 227 12.52 2.35 20.78
CA SER A 227 13.23 3.61 20.88
C SER A 227 14.58 3.45 21.59
N ARG A 228 15.64 3.98 20.96
CA ARG A 228 16.99 4.03 21.53
C ARG A 228 17.35 5.42 22.05
N GLY A 229 16.47 6.40 21.86
CA GLY A 229 16.68 7.78 22.29
C GLY A 229 17.74 8.54 21.48
N THR A 230 18.09 8.05 20.28
CA THR A 230 19.12 8.72 19.45
C THR A 230 18.57 10.00 18.82
N VAL A 231 19.44 10.99 18.62
CA VAL A 231 19.07 12.28 17.99
C VAL A 231 18.46 12.07 16.60
N THR A 232 19.02 11.16 15.80
CA THR A 232 18.53 10.84 14.46
C THR A 232 17.13 10.24 14.48
N GLU A 233 16.87 9.37 15.45
CA GLU A 233 15.56 8.74 15.64
C GLU A 233 14.50 9.77 16.07
N MET A 234 14.81 10.60 17.06
CA MET A 234 13.90 11.66 17.51
C MET A 234 13.58 12.64 16.39
N LYS A 235 14.57 12.99 15.55
CA LYS A 235 14.35 13.80 14.35
C LYS A 235 13.39 13.13 13.35
N GLN A 236 13.47 11.81 13.17
CA GLN A 236 12.51 11.09 12.32
C GLN A 236 11.10 11.12 12.90
N VAL A 237 10.95 10.93 14.22
CA VAL A 237 9.65 11.02 14.91
C VAL A 237 9.04 12.41 14.73
N GLU A 238 9.83 13.48 14.88
CA GLU A 238 9.39 14.87 14.65
C GLU A 238 8.91 15.09 13.21
N LEU A 239 9.63 14.59 12.21
CA LEU A 239 9.25 14.71 10.80
C LEU A 239 7.92 13.99 10.52
N TRP A 240 7.73 12.78 11.04
CA TRP A 240 6.46 12.05 10.90
C TRP A 240 5.30 12.78 11.58
N LYS A 241 5.48 13.26 12.82
CA LYS A 241 4.46 14.05 13.52
C LYS A 241 4.11 15.34 12.78
N LYS A 242 5.11 16.01 12.19
CA LYS A 242 4.90 17.19 11.36
C LYS A 242 4.08 16.87 10.10
N TYR A 243 4.37 15.76 9.42
CA TYR A 243 3.58 15.31 8.27
C TYR A 243 2.13 14.99 8.65
N ILE A 244 1.91 14.22 9.72
CA ILE A 244 0.56 13.88 10.21
C ILE A 244 -0.21 15.15 10.58
N HIS A 245 0.42 16.09 11.27
CA HIS A 245 -0.20 17.37 11.62
C HIS A 245 -0.57 18.19 10.38
N TRP A 246 0.28 18.19 9.36
CA TRP A 246 -0.01 18.85 8.09
C TRP A 246 -1.21 18.23 7.37
N GLU A 247 -1.36 16.89 7.32
CA GLU A 247 -2.56 16.26 6.76
C GLU A 247 -3.82 16.60 7.57
N LYS A 248 -3.72 16.65 8.92
CA LYS A 248 -4.84 17.06 9.80
C LYS A 248 -5.29 18.50 9.57
N ALA A 249 -4.43 19.36 9.05
CA ALA A 249 -4.78 20.74 8.69
C ALA A 249 -5.64 20.83 7.42
N ASN A 250 -6.00 19.70 6.81
CA ASN A 250 -6.79 19.61 5.59
C ASN A 250 -6.23 20.47 4.44
N PRO A 251 -4.99 20.21 3.98
CA PRO A 251 -4.33 21.07 2.99
C PRO A 251 -5.04 21.10 1.64
N MET A 252 -5.82 20.05 1.32
CA MET A 252 -6.66 20.00 0.13
C MET A 252 -7.93 20.85 0.23
N ASP A 253 -8.29 21.33 1.43
CA ASP A 253 -9.52 22.06 1.71
C ASP A 253 -10.78 21.34 1.18
N THR A 254 -10.80 20.01 1.35
CA THR A 254 -11.94 19.19 0.90
C THR A 254 -13.09 19.25 1.91
N GLU A 255 -14.30 19.42 1.39
CA GLU A 255 -15.54 19.33 2.18
C GLU A 255 -15.96 17.87 2.42
N GLU A 256 -15.53 16.94 1.56
CA GLU A 256 -15.74 15.50 1.74
C GLU A 256 -14.90 15.01 2.93
N TYR A 257 -15.54 14.94 4.10
CA TYR A 257 -14.88 14.54 5.34
C TYR A 257 -14.29 13.12 5.25
N GLY A 258 -14.97 12.22 4.53
CA GLY A 258 -14.47 10.87 4.29
C GLY A 258 -13.12 10.86 3.56
N ALA A 259 -12.95 11.70 2.54
CA ALA A 259 -11.66 11.84 1.84
C ALA A 259 -10.58 12.44 2.74
N PHE A 260 -10.92 13.48 3.51
CA PHE A 260 -10.00 14.07 4.50
C PHE A 260 -9.53 13.04 5.52
N ALA A 261 -10.46 12.31 6.15
CA ALA A 261 -10.15 11.31 7.16
C ALA A 261 -9.25 10.19 6.60
N ARG A 262 -9.54 9.69 5.38
CA ARG A 262 -8.71 8.68 4.71
C ARG A 262 -7.26 9.13 4.52
N ARG A 263 -7.01 10.41 4.18
CA ARG A 263 -5.65 10.94 4.03
C ARG A 263 -4.89 10.97 5.36
N VAL A 264 -5.54 11.43 6.42
CA VAL A 264 -4.92 11.47 7.76
C VAL A 264 -4.63 10.06 8.28
N ILE A 265 -5.57 9.13 8.10
CA ILE A 265 -5.38 7.72 8.49
C ILE A 265 -4.23 7.11 7.69
N TYR A 266 -4.16 7.35 6.37
CA TYR A 266 -3.05 6.88 5.56
C TYR A 266 -1.69 7.40 6.07
N ALA A 267 -1.60 8.66 6.51
CA ALA A 267 -0.38 9.20 7.10
C ALA A 267 0.02 8.48 8.40
N TYR A 268 -0.95 8.13 9.26
CA TYR A 268 -0.72 7.31 10.44
C TYR A 268 -0.24 5.91 10.09
N GLU A 269 -0.90 5.23 9.15
CA GLU A 269 -0.50 3.89 8.69
C GLU A 269 0.94 3.89 8.17
N GLN A 270 1.30 4.88 7.35
CA GLN A 270 2.68 5.03 6.85
C GLN A 270 3.69 5.26 7.98
N ALA A 271 3.34 6.06 8.98
CA ALA A 271 4.19 6.29 10.14
C ALA A 271 4.39 5.01 10.95
N LEU A 272 3.33 4.21 11.16
CA LEU A 272 3.35 2.96 11.93
C LEU A 272 4.20 1.84 11.28
N LEU A 273 4.43 1.89 9.96
CA LEU A 273 5.41 1.01 9.31
C LEU A 273 6.83 1.24 9.83
N CYS A 274 7.17 2.48 10.18
CA CYS A 274 8.49 2.88 10.65
C CYS A 274 8.55 3.00 12.19
N LEU A 275 7.46 3.44 12.81
CA LEU A 275 7.37 3.83 14.22
C LEU A 275 6.38 2.95 15.01
N GLY A 276 6.18 1.70 14.59
CA GLY A 276 5.29 0.74 15.26
C GLY A 276 5.59 0.47 16.75
N PHE A 277 6.79 0.79 17.25
CA PHE A 277 7.13 0.70 18.69
C PHE A 277 6.85 1.97 19.50
N TYR A 278 6.21 2.99 18.91
CA TYR A 278 5.88 4.26 19.55
C TYR A 278 4.39 4.28 19.94
N PRO A 279 4.03 3.98 21.20
CA PRO A 279 2.63 3.82 21.61
C PRO A 279 1.79 5.08 21.41
N GLU A 280 2.41 6.26 21.45
CA GLU A 280 1.72 7.52 21.23
C GLU A 280 1.16 7.63 19.81
N ILE A 281 1.85 7.08 18.80
CA ILE A 281 1.39 7.13 17.41
C ILE A 281 0.15 6.25 17.24
N TRP A 282 0.15 5.05 17.84
CA TRP A 282 -1.01 4.15 17.87
C TRP A 282 -2.19 4.79 18.60
N TYR A 283 -1.95 5.37 19.77
CA TYR A 283 -2.99 6.04 20.54
C TYR A 283 -3.61 7.19 19.75
N GLU A 284 -2.80 8.09 19.19
CA GLU A 284 -3.31 9.21 18.40
C GLU A 284 -4.07 8.77 17.14
N ALA A 285 -3.59 7.73 16.44
CA ALA A 285 -4.28 7.16 15.28
C ALA A 285 -5.66 6.64 15.67
N SER A 286 -5.73 5.81 16.73
CA SER A 286 -6.99 5.24 17.21
C SER A 286 -7.99 6.31 17.67
N LEU A 287 -7.50 7.36 18.35
CA LEU A 287 -8.31 8.48 18.80
C LEU A 287 -8.83 9.30 17.62
N PHE A 288 -7.99 9.52 16.59
CA PHE A 288 -8.42 10.21 15.38
C PHE A 288 -9.51 9.41 14.66
N MET A 289 -9.33 8.09 14.45
CA MET A 289 -10.32 7.25 13.76
C MET A 289 -11.66 7.22 14.48
N GLN A 290 -11.66 7.13 15.82
CA GLN A 290 -12.89 7.20 16.62
C GLN A 290 -13.63 8.52 16.43
N LYS A 291 -12.91 9.65 16.52
CA LYS A 291 -13.49 10.99 16.31
C LYS A 291 -14.01 11.14 14.88
N ALA A 292 -13.24 10.69 13.90
CA ALA A 292 -13.64 10.75 12.50
C ALA A 292 -14.90 9.91 12.24
N ALA A 293 -15.06 8.77 12.92
CA ALA A 293 -16.25 7.94 12.75
C ALA A 293 -17.50 8.61 13.33
N GLN A 294 -17.36 9.29 14.47
CA GLN A 294 -18.43 10.10 15.04
C GLN A 294 -18.83 11.24 14.09
N GLU A 295 -17.85 11.95 13.53
CA GLU A 295 -18.10 13.06 12.61
C GLU A 295 -18.78 12.58 11.31
N LEU A 296 -18.38 11.44 10.75
CA LEU A 296 -19.06 10.84 9.59
C LEU A 296 -20.51 10.49 9.90
N GLU A 297 -20.79 9.95 11.08
CA GLU A 297 -22.15 9.62 11.51
C GLU A 297 -23.01 10.88 11.65
N ILE A 298 -22.46 11.96 12.23
CA ILE A 298 -23.13 13.27 12.33
C ILE A 298 -23.46 13.83 10.93
N LYS A 299 -22.55 13.64 9.97
CA LYS A 299 -22.74 14.04 8.56
C LYS A 299 -23.63 13.09 7.75
N GLY A 300 -24.15 12.02 8.37
CA GLY A 300 -25.07 11.07 7.76
C GLY A 300 -24.42 9.92 6.99
N ASP A 301 -23.09 9.81 6.97
CA ASP A 301 -22.36 8.70 6.32
C ASP A 301 -22.15 7.53 7.29
N VAL A 302 -23.28 6.90 7.68
CA VAL A 302 -23.31 5.81 8.67
C VAL A 302 -22.50 4.61 8.21
N LYS A 303 -22.45 4.33 6.90
CA LYS A 303 -21.72 3.18 6.34
C LYS A 303 -20.22 3.38 6.51
N GLN A 304 -19.68 4.54 6.13
CA GLN A 304 -18.26 4.81 6.27
C GLN A 304 -17.89 4.96 7.76
N ALA A 305 -18.77 5.53 8.59
CA ALA A 305 -18.59 5.59 10.04
C ALA A 305 -18.45 4.19 10.66
N GLY A 306 -19.31 3.24 10.30
CA GLY A 306 -19.26 1.85 10.77
C GLY A 306 -17.94 1.16 10.42
N SER A 307 -17.52 1.23 9.16
CA SER A 307 -16.24 0.67 8.68
C SER A 307 -15.06 1.23 9.47
N MET A 308 -15.05 2.54 9.73
CA MET A 308 -13.94 3.20 10.41
C MET A 308 -13.89 2.86 11.91
N ARG A 309 -15.03 2.57 12.55
CA ARG A 309 -15.06 2.04 13.93
C ARG A 309 -14.43 0.65 14.01
N GLU A 310 -14.76 -0.22 13.06
CA GLU A 310 -14.18 -1.57 13.00
C GLU A 310 -12.66 -1.50 12.81
N GLU A 311 -12.19 -0.66 11.89
CA GLU A 311 -10.76 -0.44 11.65
C GLU A 311 -10.05 0.15 12.88
N ALA A 312 -10.68 1.09 13.60
CA ALA A 312 -10.11 1.66 14.82
C ALA A 312 -9.88 0.61 15.92
N ILE A 313 -10.78 -0.38 16.03
CA ILE A 313 -10.62 -1.51 16.97
C ILE A 313 -9.42 -2.37 16.58
N LEU A 314 -9.25 -2.63 15.28
CA LEU A 314 -8.11 -3.40 14.77
C LEU A 314 -6.78 -2.71 15.09
N VAL A 315 -6.68 -1.40 14.87
CA VAL A 315 -5.48 -0.60 15.22
C VAL A 315 -5.10 -0.75 16.69
N VAL A 316 -6.08 -0.66 17.60
CA VAL A 316 -5.85 -0.86 19.04
C VAL A 316 -5.40 -2.29 19.37
N SER A 317 -5.96 -3.28 18.68
CA SER A 317 -5.58 -4.69 18.88
C SER A 317 -4.16 -5.00 18.39
N SER A 318 -3.74 -4.39 17.28
CA SER A 318 -2.40 -4.48 16.70
C SER A 318 -1.35 -3.82 17.59
N ALA A 319 -1.68 -2.69 18.22
CA ALA A 319 -0.79 -2.01 19.17
C ALA A 319 -0.40 -2.88 20.38
N ARG A 320 -1.25 -3.84 20.78
CA ARG A 320 -0.98 -4.76 21.90
C ARG A 320 0.00 -5.89 21.53
N HIS A 321 0.21 -6.15 20.24
CA HIS A 321 1.06 -7.23 19.77
C HIS A 321 2.02 -6.76 18.67
N PRO A 322 2.93 -5.80 18.91
CA PRO A 322 3.85 -5.31 17.87
C PRO A 322 4.76 -6.40 17.28
N ILE A 323 4.83 -7.59 17.89
CA ILE A 323 5.84 -8.64 17.64
C ILE A 323 5.22 -10.05 17.38
N HIS A 324 3.88 -10.20 17.27
CA HIS A 324 3.28 -11.52 17.03
C HIS A 324 2.33 -11.56 15.82
N PRO A 325 2.83 -11.91 14.63
CA PRO A 325 1.98 -12.35 13.53
C PRO A 325 1.50 -13.77 13.85
N GLY A 326 0.45 -13.89 14.67
CA GLY A 326 -0.09 -15.20 15.05
C GLY A 326 -1.31 -15.20 15.96
N SER A 327 -1.63 -14.08 16.61
CA SER A 327 -2.83 -13.95 17.44
C SER A 327 -3.81 -12.95 16.85
N THR A 328 -4.37 -13.29 15.68
CA THR A 328 -5.73 -12.83 15.40
C THR A 328 -6.61 -13.48 16.49
N PRO A 329 -7.41 -12.72 17.26
CA PRO A 329 -8.43 -13.36 18.09
C PRO A 329 -9.31 -14.17 17.14
N ALA A 330 -9.42 -15.48 17.40
CA ALA A 330 -10.30 -16.39 16.68
C ALA A 330 -11.71 -15.78 16.67
N GLY A 331 -12.07 -15.11 15.58
CA GLY A 331 -13.34 -14.38 15.48
C GLY A 331 -13.41 -13.26 14.47
N CYS A 332 -12.30 -12.63 14.07
CA CYS A 332 -12.36 -11.42 13.23
C CYS A 332 -11.41 -11.43 12.01
N SER A 333 -11.48 -12.47 11.17
CA SER A 333 -11.10 -12.39 9.74
C SER A 333 -11.50 -13.68 9.02
N LYS A 334 -12.78 -13.79 8.68
CA LYS A 334 -13.28 -14.69 7.62
C LYS A 334 -14.45 -14.02 6.91
N ARG A 335 -14.20 -12.88 6.27
CA ARG A 335 -15.06 -12.30 5.21
C ARG A 335 -14.23 -11.31 4.42
N GLY A 336 -13.64 -11.77 3.31
CA GLY A 336 -12.92 -10.88 2.40
C GLY A 336 -11.93 -11.55 1.44
N MET A 337 -11.40 -12.74 1.75
CA MET A 337 -10.56 -13.52 0.83
C MET A 337 -11.10 -14.93 0.67
N MET A 338 -12.27 -15.03 0.04
CA MET A 338 -12.68 -16.23 -0.67
C MET A 338 -13.31 -15.78 -1.98
N ALA A 339 -12.51 -15.78 -3.04
CA ALA A 339 -13.04 -16.14 -4.34
C ALA A 339 -13.58 -17.57 -4.17
N LYS A 340 -14.90 -17.69 -3.99
CA LYS A 340 -15.59 -18.98 -4.05
C LYS A 340 -15.47 -19.50 -5.48
N ASN A 341 -14.42 -20.28 -5.73
CA ASN A 341 -14.45 -21.35 -6.71
C ASN A 341 -14.78 -22.63 -5.94
N SER A 342 -16.05 -23.01 -5.95
CA SER A 342 -16.42 -24.43 -5.82
C SER A 342 -17.14 -24.82 -7.10
N SER A 343 -16.40 -25.52 -7.94
CA SER A 343 -16.92 -26.47 -8.91
C SER A 343 -18.09 -27.27 -8.34
N ARG A 344 -19.24 -27.17 -8.98
CA ARG A 344 -20.20 -28.27 -9.08
C ARG A 344 -20.42 -28.53 -10.55
N ASP A 345 -19.59 -29.43 -11.07
CA ASP A 345 -20.03 -30.35 -12.11
C ASP A 345 -21.24 -31.11 -11.56
N GLN A 346 -22.40 -30.88 -12.15
CA GLN A 346 -23.43 -31.90 -12.24
C GLN A 346 -23.86 -31.97 -13.70
N SER A 347 -23.29 -32.97 -14.36
CA SER A 347 -23.95 -33.75 -15.39
C SER A 347 -25.41 -34.00 -15.04
N VAL A 348 -26.33 -33.58 -15.90
CA VAL A 348 -27.62 -34.23 -16.07
C VAL A 348 -27.89 -34.29 -17.56
N ASP A 349 -27.50 -35.41 -18.17
CA ASP A 349 -28.25 -36.00 -19.27
C ASP A 349 -29.63 -36.40 -18.73
N SER A 350 -30.69 -35.91 -19.37
CA SER A 350 -31.96 -36.60 -19.67
C SER A 350 -32.80 -35.70 -20.55
#